data_AF-A0A1W9X836-F1
#
_entry.id   AF-A0A1W9X836-F1
#
_cell.length_a   1.000
_cell.length_b   1.000
_cell.length_c   1.000
_cell.angle_alpha   90.00
_cell.angle_beta   90.00
_cell.angle_gamma   90.00
#
_symmetry.space_group_name_H-M   'P 1'
#
loop_
_entity.id
_entity.type
_entity.pdbx_description
1 polymer ?
#
loop_
_entity_poly.entity_id
_entity_poly.type
_entity_poly.pdbx_seq_one_letter_code
_entity_poly.pdbx_strand_id
1 'polypeptide(L)' 'MVVHANHANEIDDEVNNALQKLAFAGVTVLNQSVLLRGVNDNANALIALSKRLFSSRVLPYYLHLLERTRSGSF' A
#
# COMPACT_ATOMS: atom_id res chain seq x y z
N MET A 1 1.65 -0.98 13.45
CA MET A 1 1.80 0.30 12.71
C MET A 1 1.11 0.17 11.36
N VAL A 2 0.48 1.22 10.85
CA VAL A 2 -0.19 1.19 9.53
C VAL A 2 0.53 2.14 8.58
N VAL A 3 0.88 1.66 7.39
CA VAL A 3 1.46 2.45 6.30
C VAL A 3 0.46 2.60 5.16
N HIS A 4 0.67 3.61 4.32
CA HIS A 4 -0.12 3.83 3.12
C HIS A 4 0.78 3.71 1.90
N ALA A 5 0.45 2.81 1.00
CA ALA A 5 1.12 2.65 -0.29
C ALA A 5 0.09 2.17 -1.30
N ASN A 6 -0.02 2.84 -2.45
CA ASN A 6 -1.03 2.52 -3.46
C ASN A 6 -0.45 1.79 -4.67
N HIS A 7 0.86 1.86 -4.88
CA HIS A 7 1.54 1.21 -6.00
C HIS A 7 2.83 0.51 -5.54
N ALA A 8 3.19 -0.59 -6.20
CA ALA A 8 4.40 -1.35 -5.85
C ALA A 8 5.69 -0.51 -5.91
N ASN A 9 5.74 0.44 -6.86
CA ASN A 9 6.87 1.35 -7.05
C ASN A 9 7.09 2.33 -5.88
N GLU A 10 6.09 2.54 -5.02
CA GLU A 10 6.26 3.39 -3.82
C GLU A 10 7.10 2.69 -2.74
N ILE A 11 7.30 1.37 -2.87
CA ILE A 11 8.15 0.59 -1.98
C ILE A 11 9.47 0.39 -2.70
N ASP A 12 10.33 1.39 -2.75
CA ASP A 12 11.69 1.24 -3.27
C ASP A 12 12.60 0.52 -2.24
N ASP A 13 13.91 0.51 -2.47
CA ASP A 13 14.85 -0.19 -1.60
C ASP A 13 15.03 0.52 -0.25
N GLU A 14 14.93 1.85 -0.21
CA GLU A 14 15.03 2.61 1.03
C GLU A 14 13.81 2.36 1.92
N VAL A 15 12.61 2.42 1.33
CA VAL A 15 11.35 2.11 2.00
C VAL A 15 11.33 0.65 2.47
N ASN A 16 11.74 -0.30 1.62
CA ASN A 16 11.83 -1.70 2.01
C ASN A 16 12.78 -1.89 3.22
N ASN A 17 13.96 -1.27 3.20
CA ASN A 17 14.90 -1.35 4.31
C ASN A 17 14.32 -0.79 5.62
N ALA A 18 13.56 0.30 5.55
CA ALA A 18 12.88 0.85 6.73
C ALA A 18 11.79 -0.08 7.26
N LEU A 19 10.97 -0.66 6.37
CA LEU A 19 9.92 -1.61 6.73
C LEU A 19 10.49 -2.88 7.37
N GLN A 20 11.59 -3.40 6.83
CA GLN A 20 12.29 -4.56 7.39
C GLN A 20 12.79 -4.26 8.81
N LYS A 21 13.41 -3.10 9.05
CA LYS A 21 13.87 -2.71 10.41
C LYS A 21 12.73 -2.71 11.42
N LEU A 22 11.56 -2.19 11.03
CA LEU A 22 10.38 -2.20 11.90
C LEU A 22 9.88 -3.63 12.17
N ALA A 23 9.79 -4.46 11.13
CA ALA A 23 9.40 -5.85 11.28
C ALA A 23 10.38 -6.65 12.16
N PHE A 24 11.69 -6.43 12.01
CA PHE A 24 12.72 -7.06 12.85
C PHE A 24 12.70 -6.57 14.30
N ALA A 25 12.25 -5.34 14.54
CA ALA A 25 11.97 -4.83 15.89
C ALA A 25 10.68 -5.41 16.50
N GLY A 26 10.01 -6.35 15.84
CA GLY A 26 8.78 -6.98 16.31
C GLY A 26 7.52 -6.16 16.03
N VAL A 27 7.60 -5.08 15.24
CA VAL A 27 6.43 -4.28 14.89
C VAL A 27 5.67 -4.96 13.75
N THR A 28 4.42 -5.34 14.01
CA THR A 28 3.52 -5.73 12.92
C THR A 28 3.19 -4.50 12.07
N VAL A 29 3.56 -4.55 10.79
CA VAL A 29 3.29 -3.50 9.80
C VAL A 29 2.16 -3.94 8.88
N LEU A 30 1.14 -3.10 8.80
CA LEU A 30 -0.04 -3.30 7.95
C LEU A 30 -0.06 -2.23 6.87
N ASN A 31 -0.60 -2.54 5.69
CA ASN A 31 -0.84 -1.57 4.63
C ASN A 31 -2.34 -1.34 4.43
N GLN A 32 -2.71 -0.07 4.34
CA GLN A 32 -3.99 0.37 3.82
C GLN A 32 -3.76 1.06 2.47
N SER A 33 -4.52 0.64 1.46
CA SER A 33 -4.49 1.20 0.10
C SER A 33 -5.84 1.83 -0.21
N VAL A 34 -5.86 2.81 -1.12
CA VAL A 34 -7.06 3.34 -1.74
C VAL A 34 -7.09 2.93 -3.21
N LEU A 35 -8.25 2.52 -3.71
CA LEU A 35 -8.44 2.25 -5.13
C LEU A 35 -8.47 3.58 -5.89
N LEU A 36 -7.43 3.81 -6.70
CA LEU A 36 -7.20 5.04 -7.44
C LEU A 36 -7.17 4.75 -8.94
N ARG A 37 -7.97 5.53 -9.69
CA ARG A 37 -8.07 5.42 -11.15
C ARG A 37 -6.70 5.65 -11.81
N GLY A 38 -6.28 4.73 -12.67
CA GLY A 38 -5.00 4.80 -13.39
C GLY A 38 -3.75 4.50 -12.54
N VAL A 39 -3.91 4.12 -11.26
CA VAL A 39 -2.79 3.75 -10.38
C VAL A 39 -2.86 2.28 -10.02
N ASN A 40 -3.94 1.86 -9.37
CA ASN A 40 -4.12 0.49 -8.90
C ASN A 40 -5.55 -0.03 -9.10
N ASP A 41 -6.30 0.57 -10.02
CA ASP A 41 -7.67 0.22 -10.41
C ASP A 41 -7.78 -1.05 -11.27
N ASN A 42 -6.74 -1.88 -11.27
CA ASN A 42 -6.70 -3.16 -11.99
C ASN A 42 -6.02 -4.24 -11.15
N ALA A 43 -6.40 -5.49 -11.39
CA ALA A 43 -5.93 -6.64 -10.61
C ALA A 43 -4.40 -6.83 -10.69
N ASN A 44 -3.79 -6.57 -11.84
CA ASN A 44 -2.34 -6.73 -12.01
C ASN A 44 -1.55 -5.79 -11.09
N ALA A 45 -1.96 -4.53 -11.01
CA ALA A 45 -1.36 -3.55 -10.11
C ALA A 45 -1.54 -3.94 -8.62
N LEU A 46 -2.74 -4.38 -8.23
CA LEU A 46 -3.00 -4.83 -6.85
C LEU A 46 -2.20 -6.09 -6.47
N ILE A 47 -2.03 -7.04 -7.40
CA ILE A 47 -1.19 -8.22 -7.20
C ILE A 47 0.27 -7.82 -7.04
N ALA A 48 0.78 -6.92 -7.88
CA ALA A 48 2.15 -6.44 -7.80
C ALA A 48 2.41 -5.73 -6.47
N LEU A 49 1.51 -4.85 -6.04
CA LEU A 49 1.57 -4.18 -4.75
C LEU A 49 1.56 -5.20 -3.60
N SER A 50 0.63 -6.16 -3.62
CA SER A 50 0.53 -7.18 -2.57
C SER A 50 1.79 -8.02 -2.44
N LYS A 51 2.39 -8.43 -3.56
CA LYS A 51 3.66 -9.17 -3.57
C LYS A 51 4.82 -8.34 -3.00
N ARG A 52 4.92 -7.06 -3.39
CA ARG A 52 5.97 -6.16 -2.89
C ARG A 52 5.81 -5.85 -1.40
N LEU A 53 4.58 -5.67 -0.92
CA LEU A 53 4.28 -5.52 0.50
C LEU A 53 4.71 -6.76 1.28
N PHE A 54 4.31 -7.95 0.81
CA PHE A 54 4.62 -9.21 1.47
C PHE A 54 6.13 -9.46 1.54
N SER A 55 6.87 -9.21 0.45
CA SER A 55 8.34 -9.33 0.45
C SER A 55 9.01 -8.33 1.41
N SER A 56 8.33 -7.23 1.71
CA SER A 56 8.77 -6.19 2.65
C SER A 56 8.27 -6.40 4.09
N ARG A 57 7.72 -7.60 4.39
CA ARG A 57 7.11 -7.96 5.70
C ARG A 57 5.93 -7.07 6.11
N VAL A 58 5.21 -6.52 5.13
CA VAL A 58 3.99 -5.75 5.36
C VAL A 58 2.77 -6.58 4.94
N LEU A 59 1.76 -6.65 5.81
CA LEU A 59 0.51 -7.34 5.49
C LEU A 59 -0.47 -6.38 4.80
N PRO A 60 -0.97 -6.71 3.60
CA PRO A 60 -2.10 -5.99 3.01
C PRO A 60 -3.33 -6.14 3.93
N TYR A 61 -3.90 -5.02 4.39
CA TYR A 61 -4.95 -5.03 5.41
C TYR A 61 -6.26 -4.46 4.90
N TYR A 62 -6.25 -3.28 4.28
CA TYR A 62 -7.45 -2.69 3.68
C TYR A 62 -7.19 -2.18 2.27
N LEU A 63 -8.20 -2.36 1.42
CA LEU A 63 -8.34 -1.67 0.14
C LEU A 63 -9.63 -0.86 0.20
N HIS A 64 -9.50 0.45 0.40
CA HIS A 64 -10.62 1.37 0.45
C HIS A 64 -11.04 1.78 -0.96
N LEU A 65 -12.32 1.60 -1.29
CA LEU A 65 -12.88 2.28 -2.45
C LEU A 65 -13.04 3.76 -2.11
N LEU A 66 -12.48 4.65 -2.91
CA LEU A 66 -12.67 6.09 -2.72
C LEU A 66 -14.16 6.40 -2.88
N GLU A 67 -14.82 6.73 -1.78
CA GLU A 67 -16.18 7.23 -1.85
C GLU A 67 -16.12 8.67 -2.40
N ARG A 68 -16.89 8.94 -3.46
CA ARG A 68 -16.98 10.27 -4.05
C ARG A 68 -17.67 11.20 -3.05
N THR A 69 -16.91 11.93 -2.24
CA THR A 69 -17.47 13.06 -1.50
C THR A 69 -17.84 14.13 -2.52
N ARG A 70 -19.09 14.56 -2.51
CA ARG A 70 -19.64 15.55 -3.44
C ARG A 70 -19.07 16.93 -3.11
N SER A 71 -17.85 17.21 -3.52
CA SER A 71 -17.19 18.52 -3.42
C SER A 71 -16.18 18.65 -4.55
N GLY A 72 -16.63 19.20 -5.67
CA GLY A 72 -15.84 19.36 -6.88
C GLY A 72 -16.70 19.74 -8.07
N SER A 73 -17.60 20.69 -7.86
CA SER A 73 -18.19 21.48 -8.94
C SER A 73 -17.13 22.47 -9.42
N PHE A 74 -16.61 22.25 -10.62
CA PHE A 74 -16.09 23.30 -11.50
C PHE A 74 -16.98 23.31 -12.74
#